data_AF-A0A849FZP2-F1
#
_entry.id   AF-A0A849FZP2-F1
#
_cell.length_a   1.000
_cell.length_b   1.000
_cell.length_c   1.000
_cell.angle_alpha   90.00
_cell.angle_beta   90.00
_cell.angle_gamma   90.00
#
_symmetry.space_group_name_H-M   'P 1'
#
loop_
_entity.id
_entity.type
_entity.pdbx_description
1 polymer ?
#
loop_
_entity_poly.entity_id
_entity_poly.type
_entity_poly.pdbx_seq_one_letter_code
_entity_poly.pdbx_strand_id
1 'polypeptide(L)'
;MRLFLMCFSVIFSSILTAQLRINEYSAHKGLEDNGVNCDWIELINVSGSPVQLDEHFLSDDPQDLYKWSCPDYLLEPGEIIVICASGLDITSRIHHWESVVMAEDDWRYFLGSQEPPSNWNQLGFASNSWPEGPGGIGYGDGDDNTLIDAFPSVYMRKEFVIEDLDNVLAAVL
;
A
#
# COMPACT_ATOMS: atom_id res chain seq x y z
N MET A 1 -31.19 -66.78 -24.65
CA MET A 1 -30.36 -65.67 -25.16
C MET A 1 -29.62 -65.08 -23.97
N ARG A 2 -28.30 -65.29 -23.84
CA ARG A 2 -27.50 -64.72 -22.74
C ARG A 2 -27.00 -63.35 -23.20
N LEU A 3 -27.49 -62.28 -22.57
CA LEU A 3 -27.10 -60.90 -22.87
C LEU A 3 -25.80 -60.61 -22.12
N PHE A 4 -24.70 -60.38 -22.86
CA PHE A 4 -23.41 -60.01 -22.28
C PHE A 4 -23.36 -58.48 -22.20
N LEU A 5 -23.39 -57.93 -20.98
CA LEU A 5 -23.30 -56.48 -20.77
C LEU A 5 -21.81 -56.09 -20.73
N MET A 6 -21.33 -55.44 -21.77
CA MET A 6 -19.95 -54.96 -21.86
C MET A 6 -19.89 -53.56 -21.25
N CYS A 7 -19.37 -53.44 -20.02
CA CYS A 7 -19.12 -52.14 -19.39
C CYS A 7 -17.92 -51.46 -20.06
N PHE A 8 -18.16 -50.40 -20.80
CA PHE A 8 -17.12 -49.56 -21.38
C PHE A 8 -16.70 -48.52 -20.33
N SER A 9 -15.53 -48.69 -19.70
CA SER A 9 -14.99 -47.68 -18.79
C SER A 9 -14.47 -46.50 -19.61
N VAL A 10 -15.21 -45.39 -19.61
CA VAL A 10 -14.73 -44.12 -20.19
C VAL A 10 -13.74 -43.52 -19.20
N ILE A 11 -12.45 -43.53 -19.56
CA ILE A 11 -11.40 -42.87 -18.79
C ILE A 11 -11.47 -41.38 -19.15
N PHE A 12 -12.07 -40.57 -18.28
CA PHE A 12 -11.98 -39.11 -18.36
C PHE A 12 -10.62 -38.67 -17.78
N SER A 13 -9.74 -38.16 -18.62
CA SER A 13 -8.54 -37.46 -18.20
C SER A 13 -8.85 -35.97 -18.04
N SER A 14 -8.99 -35.48 -16.81
CA SER A 14 -9.04 -34.05 -16.51
C SER A 14 -7.62 -33.52 -16.31
N ILE A 15 -7.25 -32.47 -17.04
CA ILE A 15 -6.06 -31.68 -16.74
C ILE A 15 -6.42 -30.78 -15.55
N LEU A 16 -5.82 -31.05 -14.40
CA LEU A 16 -5.86 -30.14 -13.25
C LEU A 16 -4.73 -29.13 -13.41
N THR A 17 -5.06 -27.85 -13.28
CA THR A 17 -4.06 -26.79 -13.18
C THR A 17 -4.13 -26.18 -11.79
N ALA A 18 -2.98 -25.84 -11.20
CA ALA A 18 -2.95 -25.15 -9.93
C ALA A 18 -3.70 -23.80 -10.02
N GLN A 19 -4.49 -23.49 -9.00
CA GLN A 19 -5.25 -22.23 -8.89
C GLN A 19 -4.30 -21.05 -8.66
N LEU A 20 -3.33 -21.23 -7.76
CA LEU A 20 -2.22 -20.31 -7.54
C LEU A 20 -1.00 -20.74 -8.34
N ARG A 21 -0.25 -19.77 -8.85
CA ARG A 21 1.04 -19.98 -9.49
C ARG A 21 2.04 -18.92 -9.01
N ILE A 22 3.31 -19.31 -8.96
CA ILE A 22 4.40 -18.33 -8.96
C ILE A 22 4.44 -17.73 -10.37
N ASN A 23 4.14 -16.44 -10.48
CA ASN A 23 4.18 -15.72 -11.75
C ASN A 23 5.60 -15.25 -12.06
N GLU A 24 6.24 -14.62 -11.08
CA GLU A 24 7.61 -14.12 -11.15
C GLU A 24 8.30 -14.25 -9.78
N TYR A 25 9.63 -14.26 -9.77
CA TYR A 25 10.41 -14.13 -8.55
C TYR A 25 11.78 -13.50 -8.86
N SER A 26 12.37 -12.82 -7.87
CA SER A 26 13.76 -12.38 -7.89
C SER A 26 14.49 -12.91 -6.66
N ALA A 27 15.60 -13.61 -6.91
CA ALA A 27 16.57 -14.04 -5.89
C ALA A 27 17.82 -13.13 -5.86
N HIS A 28 17.70 -11.94 -6.43
CA HIS A 28 18.78 -10.96 -6.50
C HIS A 28 18.30 -9.59 -6.01
N LYS A 29 17.50 -9.57 -4.95
CA LYS A 29 16.97 -8.34 -4.37
C LYS A 29 16.04 -7.59 -5.34
N GLY A 30 15.42 -6.50 -4.88
CA GLY A 30 14.60 -5.64 -5.74
C GLY A 30 13.45 -4.95 -5.03
N LEU A 31 13.10 -5.40 -3.83
CA LEU A 31 12.15 -4.72 -2.95
C LEU A 31 12.82 -4.39 -1.62
N GLU A 32 12.26 -3.40 -0.93
CA GLU A 32 12.67 -3.05 0.43
C GLU A 32 11.46 -3.20 1.34
N ASP A 33 11.65 -3.92 2.44
CA ASP A 33 10.67 -4.13 3.49
C ASP A 33 11.28 -3.68 4.82
N ASN A 34 10.74 -2.59 5.38
CA ASN A 34 11.21 -1.95 6.61
C ASN A 34 12.73 -1.69 6.63
N GLY A 35 13.28 -1.14 5.53
CA GLY A 35 14.72 -0.86 5.38
C GLY A 35 15.57 -2.09 5.06
N VAL A 36 14.96 -3.27 4.95
CA VAL A 36 15.64 -4.52 4.56
C VAL A 36 15.37 -4.80 3.09
N ASN A 37 16.43 -4.75 2.28
CA ASN A 37 16.32 -5.15 0.88
C ASN A 37 16.17 -6.67 0.77
N CYS A 38 15.12 -7.13 0.10
CA CYS A 38 14.72 -8.52 0.04
C CYS A 38 14.57 -9.04 -1.39
N ASP A 39 14.73 -10.36 -1.49
CA ASP A 39 14.20 -11.16 -2.58
C ASP A 39 12.67 -11.11 -2.56
N TRP A 40 12.03 -11.37 -3.69
CA TRP A 40 10.57 -11.29 -3.77
C TRP A 40 9.98 -12.36 -4.66
N ILE A 41 8.75 -12.76 -4.33
CA ILE A 41 7.99 -13.78 -5.03
C ILE A 41 6.63 -13.18 -5.37
N GLU A 42 6.22 -13.28 -6.62
CA GLU A 42 4.90 -12.88 -7.09
C GLU A 42 4.02 -14.12 -7.26
N LEU A 43 2.88 -14.13 -6.58
CA LEU A 43 1.83 -15.13 -6.74
C LEU A 43 0.66 -14.54 -7.52
N ILE A 44 0.10 -15.34 -8.42
CA ILE A 44 -1.10 -14.99 -9.18
C ILE A 44 -2.18 -16.06 -8.99
N ASN A 45 -3.43 -15.62 -8.80
CA ASN A 45 -4.58 -16.49 -8.93
C ASN A 45 -4.99 -16.59 -10.41
N VAL A 46 -4.67 -17.72 -11.06
CA VAL A 46 -5.04 -17.96 -12.47
C VAL A 46 -6.41 -18.61 -12.64
N SER A 47 -7.11 -18.88 -11.52
CA SER A 47 -8.41 -19.53 -11.55
C SER A 47 -9.54 -18.52 -11.79
N GLY A 48 -10.74 -19.02 -12.07
CA GLY A 48 -11.95 -18.19 -12.22
C GLY A 48 -12.69 -17.93 -10.90
N SER A 49 -12.07 -18.19 -9.74
CA SER A 49 -12.70 -18.02 -8.43
C SER A 49 -11.70 -17.47 -7.41
N PRO A 50 -12.15 -16.73 -6.38
CA PRO A 50 -11.25 -16.25 -5.33
C PRO A 50 -10.57 -17.41 -4.60
N VAL A 51 -9.33 -17.20 -4.15
CA VAL A 51 -8.54 -18.19 -3.40
C VAL A 51 -8.10 -17.59 -2.07
N GLN A 52 -8.47 -18.24 -0.97
CA GLN A 52 -8.01 -17.88 0.36
C GLN A 52 -6.55 -18.34 0.57
N LEU A 53 -5.68 -17.44 1.01
CA LEU A 53 -4.24 -17.68 1.11
C LEU A 53 -3.76 -18.21 2.47
N ASP A 54 -4.48 -18.01 3.57
CA ASP A 54 -4.02 -18.43 4.92
C ASP A 54 -3.75 -19.92 5.10
N GLU A 55 -4.29 -20.78 4.24
CA GLU A 55 -4.02 -22.23 4.22
C GLU A 55 -2.80 -22.61 3.34
N HIS A 56 -2.10 -21.63 2.76
CA HIS A 56 -0.94 -21.85 1.88
C HIS A 56 0.38 -21.51 2.58
N PHE A 57 1.46 -22.14 2.12
CA PHE A 57 2.78 -21.98 2.71
C PHE A 57 3.85 -21.80 1.63
N LEU A 58 4.88 -21.02 1.95
CA LEU A 58 6.11 -20.94 1.17
C LEU A 58 7.25 -21.62 1.93
N SER A 59 8.04 -22.41 1.19
CA SER A 59 9.24 -23.03 1.73
C SER A 59 10.29 -23.25 0.65
N ASP A 60 11.55 -23.03 1.04
CA ASP A 60 12.76 -23.40 0.32
C ASP A 60 13.38 -24.70 0.86
N ASP A 61 12.82 -25.28 1.92
CA ASP A 61 13.28 -26.52 2.54
C ASP A 61 12.33 -27.69 2.21
N PRO A 62 12.76 -28.68 1.41
CA PRO A 62 11.93 -29.84 1.08
C PRO A 62 11.61 -30.74 2.29
N GLN A 63 12.25 -30.54 3.45
CA GLN A 63 11.95 -31.24 4.70
C GLN A 63 10.96 -30.46 5.60
N ASP A 64 10.74 -29.17 5.33
CA ASP A 64 9.82 -28.32 6.09
C ASP A 64 8.92 -27.54 5.14
N LEU A 65 7.84 -28.17 4.67
CA LEU A 65 6.91 -27.58 3.71
C LEU A 65 6.03 -26.45 4.28
N TYR A 66 6.03 -26.25 5.61
CA TYR A 66 5.15 -25.31 6.32
C TYR A 66 5.91 -24.11 6.90
N LYS A 67 7.13 -23.85 6.40
CA LYS A 67 8.08 -22.89 6.95
C LYS A 67 7.52 -21.47 7.13
N TRP A 68 6.84 -20.92 6.12
CA TRP A 68 6.18 -19.60 6.21
C TRP A 68 4.72 -19.71 5.79
N SER A 69 3.82 -19.28 6.68
CA SER A 69 2.38 -19.23 6.40
C SER A 69 2.05 -17.97 5.63
N CYS A 70 1.32 -18.13 4.53
CA CYS A 70 0.76 -16.99 3.81
C CYS A 70 -0.22 -16.20 4.69
N PRO A 71 -0.44 -14.91 4.40
CA PRO A 71 -1.38 -14.08 5.16
C PRO A 71 -2.83 -14.50 4.95
N ASP A 72 -3.69 -14.15 5.91
CA ASP A 72 -5.16 -14.15 5.74
C ASP A 72 -5.54 -13.13 4.67
N TYR A 73 -5.67 -13.63 3.44
CA TYR A 73 -6.07 -12.85 2.30
C TYR A 73 -6.85 -13.66 1.27
N LEU A 74 -7.94 -13.07 0.80
CA LEU A 74 -8.71 -13.58 -0.31
C LEU A 74 -8.21 -12.97 -1.61
N LEU A 75 -7.47 -13.75 -2.40
CA LEU A 75 -6.89 -13.32 -3.68
C LEU A 75 -7.91 -13.52 -4.81
N GLU A 76 -8.37 -12.43 -5.43
CA GLU A 76 -9.40 -12.44 -6.47
C GLU A 76 -8.89 -13.06 -7.80
N PRO A 77 -9.78 -13.51 -8.72
CA PRO A 77 -9.39 -14.02 -10.02
C PRO A 77 -8.52 -13.04 -10.83
N GLY A 78 -7.32 -13.47 -11.22
CA GLY A 78 -6.35 -12.65 -11.95
C GLY A 78 -5.57 -11.67 -11.06
N GLU A 79 -5.86 -11.62 -9.76
CA GLU A 79 -5.13 -10.78 -8.83
C GLU A 79 -3.73 -11.34 -8.54
N ILE A 80 -2.81 -10.41 -8.31
CA ILE A 80 -1.41 -10.66 -8.03
C ILE A 80 -1.10 -10.16 -6.61
N ILE A 81 -0.32 -10.93 -5.87
CA ILE A 81 0.30 -10.51 -4.61
C ILE A 81 1.81 -10.70 -4.69
N VAL A 82 2.55 -9.70 -4.21
CA VAL A 82 4.01 -9.76 -4.09
C VAL A 82 4.38 -9.97 -2.63
N ILE A 83 5.18 -11.00 -2.39
CA ILE A 83 5.68 -11.38 -1.07
C ILE A 83 7.17 -11.07 -1.04
N CYS A 84 7.56 -10.21 -0.10
CA CYS A 84 8.95 -9.94 0.19
C CYS A 84 9.51 -11.02 1.12
N ALA A 85 10.54 -11.73 0.67
CA ALA A 85 11.22 -12.77 1.45
C ALA A 85 12.26 -12.14 2.41
N SER A 86 11.86 -11.12 3.17
CA SER A 86 12.73 -10.41 4.13
C SER A 86 13.06 -11.26 5.37
N GLY A 87 12.26 -12.30 5.65
CA GLY A 87 12.28 -13.04 6.91
C GLY A 87 11.61 -12.29 8.06
N LEU A 88 10.93 -11.18 7.76
CA LEU A 88 10.10 -10.45 8.71
C LEU A 88 8.66 -10.96 8.59
N ASP A 89 8.05 -11.37 9.70
CA ASP A 89 6.63 -11.78 9.73
C ASP A 89 5.71 -10.56 9.87
N ILE A 90 5.83 -9.61 8.94
CA ILE A 90 5.00 -8.41 8.92
C ILE A 90 3.66 -8.75 8.28
N THR A 91 2.63 -8.91 9.12
CA THR A 91 1.26 -9.21 8.69
C THR A 91 0.44 -7.97 8.35
N SER A 92 0.95 -6.77 8.67
CA SER A 92 0.27 -5.52 8.40
C SER A 92 0.45 -5.11 6.93
N ARG A 93 -0.64 -5.10 6.17
CA ARG A 93 -0.64 -4.79 4.74
C ARG A 93 -0.61 -3.28 4.51
N ILE A 94 0.58 -2.72 4.28
CA ILE A 94 0.70 -1.41 3.64
C ILE A 94 0.61 -1.67 2.13
N HIS A 95 -0.56 -1.47 1.53
CA HIS A 95 -0.74 -1.72 0.10
C HIS A 95 -0.02 -0.68 -0.78
N HIS A 96 0.17 0.53 -0.24
CA HIS A 96 0.90 1.63 -0.85
C HIS A 96 1.11 2.73 0.19
N TRP A 97 1.95 3.71 -0.16
CA TRP A 97 2.04 4.99 0.54
C TRP A 97 1.30 6.04 -0.28
N GLU A 98 0.55 6.91 0.39
CA GLU A 98 -0.14 8.03 -0.24
C GLU A 98 0.32 9.36 0.38
N SER A 99 0.64 10.33 -0.46
CA SER A 99 0.92 11.70 -0.04
C SER A 99 -0.38 12.50 -0.09
N VAL A 100 -1.05 12.61 1.05
CA VAL A 100 -2.33 13.34 1.18
C VAL A 100 -2.11 14.86 1.22
N VAL A 101 -0.91 15.30 1.57
CA VAL A 101 -0.50 16.71 1.64
C VAL A 101 0.80 16.88 0.86
N MET A 102 0.77 17.77 -0.12
CA MET A 102 1.88 18.08 -1.01
C MET A 102 2.49 19.44 -0.66
N ALA A 103 3.76 19.65 -0.99
CA ALA A 103 4.43 20.93 -0.72
C ALA A 103 3.78 22.08 -1.50
N GLU A 104 3.37 21.83 -2.74
CA GLU A 104 2.81 22.82 -3.67
C GLU A 104 1.29 22.98 -3.56
N ASP A 105 0.65 22.28 -2.62
CA ASP A 105 -0.76 22.47 -2.32
C ASP A 105 -1.11 23.92 -2.00
N ASP A 106 -2.38 24.30 -2.09
CA ASP A 106 -2.83 25.55 -1.50
C ASP A 106 -2.80 25.46 0.04
N TRP A 107 -2.07 26.39 0.66
CA TRP A 107 -1.93 26.52 2.10
C TRP A 107 -2.59 27.80 2.59
N ARG A 108 -3.22 27.71 3.76
CA ARG A 108 -3.55 28.90 4.55
C ARG A 108 -2.32 29.32 5.33
N TYR A 109 -1.93 30.59 5.24
CA TYR A 109 -0.71 31.06 5.87
C TYR A 109 -0.92 32.30 6.74
N PHE A 110 -0.15 32.40 7.81
CA PHE A 110 -0.14 33.54 8.72
C PHE A 110 1.26 34.16 8.77
N LEU A 111 1.31 35.45 8.48
CA LEU A 111 2.54 36.23 8.46
C LEU A 111 2.91 36.62 9.90
N GLY A 112 3.98 36.01 10.42
CA GLY A 112 4.38 36.04 11.82
C GLY A 112 5.02 37.35 12.29
N SER A 113 4.33 38.47 12.09
CA SER A 113 4.64 39.75 12.76
C SER A 113 4.18 39.78 14.22
N GLN A 114 3.33 38.83 14.61
CA GLN A 114 2.87 38.53 15.97
C GLN A 114 2.61 37.02 16.11
N GLU A 115 2.35 36.53 17.32
CA GLU A 115 1.94 35.13 17.50
C GLU A 115 0.54 34.89 16.90
N PRO A 116 0.30 33.73 16.23
CA PRO A 116 -1.04 33.32 15.85
C PRO A 116 -1.90 33.02 17.10
N PRO A 117 -3.23 32.95 16.97
CA PRO A 117 -4.12 32.53 18.06
C PRO A 117 -3.65 31.22 18.71
N SER A 118 -3.70 31.11 20.03
CA SER A 118 -3.11 29.96 20.77
C SER A 118 -3.68 28.59 20.40
N ASN A 119 -4.83 28.54 19.73
CA ASN A 119 -5.49 27.33 19.26
C ASN A 119 -5.31 27.07 17.75
N TRP A 120 -4.43 27.80 17.05
CA TRP A 120 -4.29 27.72 15.58
C TRP A 120 -3.99 26.31 15.04
N ASN A 121 -3.33 25.48 15.85
CA ASN A 121 -2.94 24.10 15.53
C ASN A 121 -3.96 23.05 15.99
N GLN A 122 -5.15 23.47 16.43
CA GLN A 122 -6.21 22.56 16.87
C GLN A 122 -7.15 22.23 15.70
N LEU A 123 -7.72 21.02 15.71
CA LEU A 123 -8.61 20.53 14.63
C LEU A 123 -9.80 21.48 14.36
N GLY A 124 -10.34 22.11 15.40
CA GLY A 124 -11.49 23.03 15.29
C GLY A 124 -11.16 24.48 14.96
N PHE A 125 -9.90 24.84 14.67
CA PHE A 125 -9.53 26.21 14.34
C PHE A 125 -9.90 26.55 12.89
N ALA A 126 -10.73 27.60 12.72
CA ALA A 126 -11.10 28.10 11.42
C ALA A 126 -10.04 29.08 10.87
N SER A 127 -9.23 28.63 9.91
CA SER A 127 -8.20 29.43 9.26
C SER A 127 -8.68 30.24 8.06
N ASN A 128 -9.99 30.40 7.85
CA ASN A 128 -10.56 31.13 6.69
C ASN A 128 -10.16 32.61 6.65
N SER A 129 -9.75 33.17 7.80
CA SER A 129 -9.23 34.54 7.88
C SER A 129 -7.77 34.67 7.44
N TRP A 130 -7.04 33.55 7.34
CA TRP A 130 -5.68 33.53 6.85
C TRP A 130 -5.70 33.58 5.31
N PRO A 131 -4.81 34.36 4.69
CA PRO A 131 -4.62 34.32 3.24
C PRO A 131 -4.26 32.90 2.77
N GLU A 132 -4.51 32.64 1.49
CA GLU A 132 -4.31 31.34 0.84
C GLU A 132 -3.43 31.52 -0.39
N GLY A 133 -2.58 30.53 -0.64
CA GLY A 133 -1.77 30.46 -1.85
C GLY A 133 -1.01 29.14 -1.93
N PRO A 134 -0.49 28.77 -3.12
CA PRO A 134 0.29 27.56 -3.30
C PRO A 134 1.55 27.59 -2.44
N GLY A 135 1.94 26.44 -1.90
CA GLY A 135 3.15 26.32 -1.09
C GLY A 135 4.42 26.53 -1.91
N GLY A 136 5.56 26.73 -1.23
CA GLY A 136 6.64 27.55 -1.78
C GLY A 136 6.35 29.02 -1.50
N ILE A 137 6.14 29.35 -0.21
CA ILE A 137 5.82 30.70 0.24
C ILE A 137 7.10 31.37 0.72
N GLY A 138 7.48 32.50 0.13
CA GLY A 138 8.73 33.16 0.47
C GLY A 138 8.95 34.52 -0.19
N TYR A 139 10.21 34.94 -0.26
CA TYR A 139 10.61 36.35 -0.34
C TYR A 139 11.17 36.79 -1.71
N GLY A 140 10.87 36.05 -2.76
CA GLY A 140 11.14 36.42 -4.15
C GLY A 140 12.56 36.13 -4.61
N ASP A 141 13.17 35.05 -4.12
CA ASP A 141 14.49 34.56 -4.58
C ASP A 141 14.42 33.66 -5.82
N GLY A 142 13.21 33.36 -6.30
CA GLY A 142 12.95 32.83 -7.64
C GLY A 142 12.44 31.39 -7.68
N ASP A 143 12.14 30.79 -6.54
CA ASP A 143 11.49 29.47 -6.40
C ASP A 143 10.15 29.52 -5.63
N ASP A 144 9.68 30.71 -5.25
CA ASP A 144 8.40 30.89 -4.57
C ASP A 144 7.20 30.84 -5.52
N ASN A 145 6.23 29.98 -5.20
CA ASN A 145 4.91 30.00 -5.83
C ASN A 145 3.99 31.07 -5.22
N THR A 146 4.18 31.40 -3.93
CA THR A 146 3.48 32.52 -3.26
C THR A 146 4.50 33.53 -2.75
N LEU A 147 4.53 34.69 -3.39
CA LEU A 147 5.41 35.80 -3.01
C LEU A 147 4.82 36.61 -1.86
N ILE A 148 5.59 36.82 -0.79
CA ILE A 148 5.23 37.64 0.37
C ILE A 148 6.36 38.64 0.71
N ASP A 149 6.02 39.70 1.45
CA ASP A 149 7.03 40.57 2.06
C ASP A 149 7.84 39.81 3.12
N ALA A 150 8.99 40.35 3.53
CA ALA A 150 9.83 39.72 4.55
C ALA A 150 9.17 39.75 5.95
N PHE A 151 8.94 38.57 6.53
CA PHE A 151 8.46 38.40 7.90
C PHE A 151 9.44 37.55 8.75
N PRO A 152 9.43 37.67 10.08
CA PRO A 152 10.27 36.84 10.95
C PRO A 152 9.94 35.34 10.89
N SER A 153 8.68 35.02 10.58
CA SER A 153 8.19 33.65 10.47
C SER A 153 6.94 33.60 9.59
N VAL A 154 6.66 32.42 9.04
CA VAL A 154 5.43 32.09 8.33
C VAL A 154 4.88 30.82 8.96
N TYR A 155 3.61 30.85 9.35
CA TYR A 155 2.90 29.66 9.82
C TYR A 155 2.00 29.17 8.70
N MET A 156 2.02 27.88 8.42
CA MET A 156 1.23 27.27 7.34
C MET A 156 0.27 26.24 7.93
N ARG A 157 -0.94 26.17 7.38
CA ARG A 157 -1.98 25.24 7.78
C ARG A 157 -2.75 24.75 6.56
N LYS A 158 -2.95 23.43 6.50
CA LYS A 158 -3.81 22.77 5.50
C LYS A 158 -4.76 21.81 6.22
N GLU A 159 -6.01 21.81 5.80
CA GLU A 159 -6.97 20.78 6.17
C GLU A 159 -7.02 19.75 5.06
N PHE A 160 -7.08 18.48 5.46
CA PHE A 160 -7.27 17.36 4.55
C PHE A 160 -8.24 16.36 5.18
N VAL A 161 -8.83 15.51 4.35
CA VAL A 161 -9.81 14.52 4.76
C VAL A 161 -9.25 13.14 4.50
N ILE A 162 -9.36 12.27 5.51
CA ILE A 162 -9.15 10.84 5.37
C ILE A 162 -10.55 10.23 5.35
N GLU A 163 -10.91 9.54 4.26
CA GLU A 163 -12.26 8.98 4.09
C GLU A 163 -12.54 7.84 5.08
N ASP A 164 -11.53 7.01 5.35
CA ASP A 164 -11.63 5.87 6.26
C ASP A 164 -10.32 5.70 7.04
N LEU A 165 -10.40 5.83 8.37
CA LEU A 165 -9.26 5.71 9.26
C LEU A 165 -8.75 4.26 9.36
N ASP A 166 -9.62 3.27 9.10
CA ASP A 166 -9.24 1.85 9.17
C ASP A 166 -8.25 1.48 8.04
N ASN A 167 -8.18 2.31 6.98
CA ASN A 167 -7.19 2.17 5.90
C ASN A 167 -5.83 2.80 6.21
N VAL A 168 -5.66 3.48 7.35
CA VAL A 168 -4.43 4.19 7.71
C VAL A 168 -3.67 3.41 8.78
N LEU A 169 -2.65 2.68 8.35
CA LEU A 169 -1.78 1.97 9.29
C LEU A 169 -0.81 2.90 10.03
N ALA A 170 -0.25 3.89 9.33
CA ALA A 170 0.73 4.83 9.88
C ALA A 170 0.71 6.16 9.12
N ALA A 171 1.08 7.24 9.80
CA ALA A 171 1.36 8.54 9.20
C ALA A 171 2.82 8.91 9.45
N VAL A 172 3.49 9.41 8.42
CA VAL A 172 4.90 9.82 8.48
C VAL A 172 4.99 11.26 7.98
N LEU A 173 5.86 12.06 8.60
CA LEU A 173 6.16 13.46 8.23
C LEU A 173 7.60 13.57 7.73
#